data_AF-A0A8E0VGC3-F1
#
_entry.id   AF-A0A8E0VGC3-F1
#
_cell.length_a   1.000
_cell.length_b   1.000
_cell.length_c   1.000
_cell.angle_alpha   90.00
_cell.angle_beta   90.00
_cell.angle_gamma   90.00
#
_symmetry.space_group_name_H-M   'P 1'
#
loop_
_entity.id
_entity.type
_entity.pdbx_description
1 polymer ?
#
loop_
_entity_poly.entity_id
_entity_poly.type
_entity_poly.pdbx_seq_one_letter_code
_entity_poly.pdbx_strand_id
1 'polypeptide(L)'
;MKSSTSDADFLQLLSSGELKTRELESVVGNPVRAVELRRRDLARLLSSPHALERLPYRDYDYRYVHGQCCEEVIGYLPIPVGKVGPLLLDGHSHYVPMATTEGCLVASTNRGCRALFLAGGVKSVLFRDQMTRAPVVWFPSIREIVECIAWIESAEGIGTMKNVFEQTSAHIQLLSIFPNPCGHYLHIRFAARTGDAMGMNMVSKATNSALKELHHHFPTMQVISLSGNMCTDKKPAAINSILGRGKSVIAEAHLPATVLAQVLHTTALRLVRLAHAKNWTGSAMAGCLGMVGSNAHAANIVAAIFAATGQDLAQVVDSSACLTQFEVGDGDSLVASVTMPCVEVGTIGGGTRLPAQRSCLEILDLNVDRPTEHLARIIAGTVLAGELSLMAALDTDDLVTAHLRLNRAVTKPTASSPVKSVTCDSEFSCNSENCSGSSKGGIDVPSWSGTPMQIKSDSSNGLDSFHPTM
;
A
#
# COMPACT_ATOMS: atom_id res chain seq x y z
N MET A 1 41.66 23.02 11.16
CA MET A 1 41.55 21.65 11.69
C MET A 1 40.50 21.63 12.78
N LYS A 2 39.21 21.42 12.45
CA LYS A 2 38.20 21.13 13.49
C LYS A 2 38.50 19.71 13.97
N SER A 3 38.83 19.52 15.24
CA SER A 3 39.02 18.19 15.82
C SER A 3 37.80 17.35 15.49
N SER A 4 37.98 16.24 14.77
CA SER A 4 36.88 15.31 14.50
C SER A 4 36.46 14.71 15.84
N THR A 5 35.39 15.22 16.44
CA THR A 5 34.76 14.66 17.65
C THR A 5 34.64 13.14 17.48
N SER A 6 35.12 12.39 18.48
CA SER A 6 35.17 10.94 18.38
C SER A 6 33.77 10.35 18.45
N ASP A 7 33.60 9.12 17.95
CA ASP A 7 32.33 8.41 18.11
C ASP A 7 31.97 8.19 19.58
N ALA A 8 32.97 8.02 20.45
CA ALA A 8 32.75 7.87 21.88
C ALA A 8 32.15 9.13 22.51
N ASP A 9 32.65 10.31 22.12
CA ASP A 9 32.13 11.60 22.60
C ASP A 9 30.68 11.80 22.15
N PHE A 10 30.37 11.52 20.87
CA PHE A 10 28.99 11.58 20.37
C PHE A 10 28.06 10.66 21.14
N LEU A 11 28.51 9.43 21.37
CA LEU A 11 27.75 8.44 22.12
C LEU A 11 27.58 8.80 23.60
N GLN A 12 28.50 9.57 24.18
CA GLN A 12 28.35 10.11 25.53
C GLN A 12 27.30 11.23 25.55
N LEU A 13 27.36 12.16 24.60
CA LEU A 13 26.39 13.25 24.45
C LEU A 13 24.96 12.75 24.19
N LEU A 14 24.81 11.66 23.41
CA LEU A 14 23.53 10.99 23.23
C LEU A 14 23.04 10.39 24.55
N SER A 15 23.92 9.69 25.29
CA SER A 15 23.55 9.07 26.57
C SER A 15 23.21 10.07 27.68
N SER A 16 23.80 11.27 27.67
CA SER A 16 23.46 12.35 28.61
C SER A 16 22.22 13.14 28.20
N GLY A 17 21.73 12.96 26.97
CA GLY A 17 20.60 13.70 26.40
C GLY A 17 20.96 15.11 25.91
N GLU A 18 22.23 15.48 25.93
CA GLU A 18 22.74 16.76 25.40
C GLU A 18 22.66 16.83 23.87
N LEU A 19 22.74 15.68 23.19
CA LEU A 19 22.51 15.54 21.76
C LEU A 19 21.30 14.65 21.52
N LYS A 20 20.41 15.03 20.60
CA LYS A 20 19.31 14.16 20.17
C LYS A 20 19.71 13.35 18.93
N THR A 21 19.28 12.10 18.86
CA THR A 21 19.54 11.20 17.71
C THR A 21 19.12 11.79 16.36
N ARG A 22 18.02 12.56 16.34
CA ARG A 22 17.49 13.24 15.13
C ARG A 22 18.39 14.37 14.60
N GLU A 23 19.37 14.79 15.38
CA GLU A 23 20.31 15.87 15.03
C GLU A 23 21.64 15.32 14.49
N LEU A 24 21.82 13.99 14.45
CA LEU A 24 23.09 13.36 14.05
C LEU A 24 23.48 13.69 12.61
N GLU A 25 22.54 13.68 11.66
CA GLU A 25 22.86 13.98 10.26
C GLU A 25 23.43 15.39 10.09
N SER A 26 22.89 16.38 10.82
CA SER A 26 23.35 17.77 10.72
C SER A 26 24.66 18.01 11.47
N VAL A 27 24.85 17.39 12.64
CA VAL A 27 26.05 17.58 13.46
C VAL A 27 27.26 16.80 12.92
N VAL A 28 27.04 15.56 12.46
CA VAL A 28 28.12 14.68 11.98
C VAL A 28 28.53 15.03 10.56
N GLY A 29 27.61 15.52 9.72
CA GLY A 29 27.85 15.88 8.32
C GLY A 29 28.14 14.69 7.40
N ASN A 30 28.11 13.46 7.93
CA ASN A 30 28.22 12.21 7.18
C ASN A 30 27.00 11.33 7.51
N PRO A 31 26.06 11.13 6.56
CA PRO A 31 24.84 10.37 6.80
C PRO A 31 25.07 8.90 7.23
N VAL A 32 26.06 8.21 6.66
CA VAL A 32 26.35 6.81 7.01
C VAL A 32 26.86 6.72 8.46
N ARG A 33 27.76 7.64 8.84
CA ARG A 33 28.26 7.72 10.22
C ARG A 33 27.15 8.10 11.21
N ALA A 34 26.23 8.98 10.82
CA ALA A 34 25.05 9.32 11.64
C ALA A 34 24.17 8.09 11.90
N VAL A 35 23.89 7.29 10.87
CA VAL A 35 23.16 6.01 11.00
C VAL A 35 23.91 5.03 11.90
N GLU A 36 25.23 4.90 11.75
CA GLU A 36 26.06 4.03 12.59
C GLU A 36 26.03 4.45 14.07
N LEU A 37 26.18 5.74 14.36
CA LEU A 37 26.10 6.28 15.72
C LEU A 37 24.72 6.02 16.33
N ARG A 38 23.63 6.28 15.58
CA ARG A 38 22.26 5.99 16.02
C ARG A 38 22.07 4.49 16.32
N ARG A 39 22.61 3.60 15.49
CA ARG A 39 22.56 2.15 15.71
C ARG A 39 23.34 1.74 16.96
N ARG A 40 24.53 2.31 17.20
CA ARG A 40 25.34 2.03 18.40
C ARG A 40 24.69 2.51 19.67
N ASP A 41 24.02 3.67 19.63
CA ASP A 41 23.22 4.18 20.73
C ASP A 41 22.03 3.25 21.01
N LEU A 42 21.24 2.91 19.99
CA LEU A 42 20.12 1.97 20.09
C LEU A 42 20.56 0.61 20.63
N ALA A 43 21.70 0.08 20.19
CA ALA A 43 22.23 -1.21 20.63
C ALA A 43 22.40 -1.30 22.16
N ARG A 44 22.72 -0.18 22.83
CA ARG A 44 22.87 -0.12 24.30
C ARG A 44 21.54 -0.20 25.03
N LEU A 45 20.45 0.21 24.38
CA LEU A 45 19.09 0.22 24.92
C LEU A 45 18.36 -1.11 24.73
N LEU A 46 18.86 -1.97 23.82
CA LEU A 46 18.25 -3.26 23.51
C LEU A 46 18.75 -4.37 24.45
N SER A 47 17.85 -5.24 24.90
CA SER A 47 18.23 -6.48 25.60
C SER A 47 19.02 -7.45 24.70
N SER A 48 18.90 -7.33 23.38
CA SER A 48 19.66 -8.10 22.39
C SER A 48 20.32 -7.17 21.36
N PRO A 49 21.52 -6.65 21.64
CA PRO A 49 22.23 -5.71 20.76
C PRO A 49 22.53 -6.26 19.36
N HIS A 50 22.75 -7.58 19.28
CA HIS A 50 23.09 -8.31 18.05
C HIS A 50 21.95 -8.31 17.02
N ALA A 51 20.72 -7.93 17.42
CA ALA A 51 19.59 -7.81 16.50
C ALA A 51 19.85 -6.86 15.33
N LEU A 52 20.71 -5.84 15.54
CA LEU A 52 21.05 -4.87 14.51
C LEU A 52 22.04 -5.42 13.47
N GLU A 53 22.81 -6.46 13.76
CA GLU A 53 23.85 -6.99 12.86
C GLU A 53 23.29 -7.45 11.51
N ARG A 54 22.06 -7.96 11.49
CA ARG A 54 21.38 -8.46 10.29
C ARG A 54 20.64 -7.38 9.51
N LEU A 55 20.44 -6.20 10.10
CA LEU A 55 19.83 -5.06 9.42
C LEU A 55 20.92 -4.27 8.68
N PRO A 56 21.00 -4.34 7.34
CA PRO A 56 22.05 -3.67 6.60
C PRO A 56 21.89 -2.14 6.67
N TYR A 57 23.02 -1.45 6.59
CA TYR A 57 23.07 0.01 6.61
C TYR A 57 24.27 0.61 5.86
N ARG A 58 25.28 -0.19 5.53
CA ARG A 58 26.45 0.26 4.78
C ARG A 58 26.13 0.33 3.29
N ASP A 59 26.95 1.09 2.57
CA ASP A 59 26.91 1.17 1.09
C ASP A 59 25.55 1.60 0.52
N TYR A 60 24.79 2.38 1.29
CA TYR A 60 23.51 2.97 0.88
C TYR A 60 23.59 4.49 0.85
N ASP A 61 23.06 5.10 -0.22
CA ASP A 61 23.10 6.56 -0.38
C ASP A 61 21.97 7.25 0.39
N TYR A 62 22.22 7.50 1.68
CA TYR A 62 21.26 8.18 2.57
C TYR A 62 20.98 9.64 2.21
N ARG A 63 21.71 10.25 1.25
CA ARG A 63 21.42 11.62 0.79
C ARG A 63 20.06 11.72 0.11
N TYR A 64 19.57 10.64 -0.48
CA TYR A 64 18.23 10.56 -1.07
C TYR A 64 17.12 10.34 -0.02
N VAL A 65 17.46 9.94 1.20
CA VAL A 65 16.50 9.65 2.28
C VAL A 65 16.34 10.85 3.21
N HIS A 66 17.45 11.47 3.58
CA HIS A 66 17.48 12.54 4.58
C HIS A 66 16.62 13.74 4.19
N GLY A 67 15.70 14.12 5.07
CA GLY A 67 14.79 15.26 4.88
C GLY A 67 13.72 15.05 3.81
N GLN A 68 13.56 13.82 3.29
CA GLN A 68 12.64 13.55 2.19
C GLN A 68 11.80 12.28 2.36
N CYS A 69 12.38 11.18 2.85
CA CYS A 69 11.72 9.86 2.84
C CYS A 69 11.63 9.19 4.21
N CYS A 70 12.58 9.42 5.11
CA CYS A 70 12.58 8.79 6.43
C CYS A 70 13.44 9.57 7.42
N GLU A 71 13.02 9.59 8.68
CA GLU A 71 13.73 10.14 9.83
C GLU A 71 14.26 9.00 10.72
N GLU A 72 15.20 9.31 11.63
CA GLU A 72 15.71 8.32 12.60
C GLU A 72 16.22 7.01 11.98
N VAL A 73 16.91 7.14 10.84
CA VAL A 73 17.31 5.99 10.01
C VAL A 73 18.33 5.11 10.73
N ILE A 74 18.04 3.82 10.84
CA ILE A 74 18.94 2.80 11.43
C ILE A 74 19.43 1.76 10.42
N GLY A 75 19.09 1.90 9.15
CA GLY A 75 19.41 0.92 8.11
C GLY A 75 18.38 0.95 6.99
N TYR A 76 18.31 -0.14 6.23
CA TYR A 76 17.28 -0.35 5.20
C TYR A 76 16.88 -1.82 5.16
N LEU A 77 15.70 -2.12 4.58
CA LEU A 77 15.18 -3.48 4.45
C LEU A 77 15.27 -3.95 2.99
N PRO A 78 16.07 -4.98 2.68
CA PRO A 78 16.07 -5.60 1.36
C PRO A 78 14.77 -6.38 1.12
N ILE A 79 14.05 -6.07 0.03
CA ILE A 79 12.88 -6.83 -0.43
C ILE A 79 13.22 -7.43 -1.80
N PRO A 80 13.04 -8.75 -2.03
CA PRO A 80 13.32 -9.35 -3.33
C PRO A 80 12.49 -8.72 -4.44
N VAL A 81 13.12 -8.39 -5.57
CA VAL A 81 12.46 -7.85 -6.77
C VAL A 81 12.44 -8.89 -7.87
N GLY A 82 11.25 -9.32 -8.28
CA GLY A 82 11.01 -10.18 -9.43
C GLY A 82 10.63 -9.38 -10.68
N LYS A 83 10.74 -10.04 -11.83
CA LYS A 83 10.33 -9.51 -13.14
C LYS A 83 9.12 -10.28 -13.64
N VAL A 84 8.12 -9.57 -14.13
CA VAL A 84 6.94 -10.13 -14.81
C VAL A 84 6.84 -9.61 -16.24
N GLY A 85 6.44 -10.46 -17.19
CA GLY A 85 6.09 -10.05 -18.55
C GLY A 85 6.76 -10.86 -19.67
N PRO A 86 6.65 -10.42 -20.93
CA PRO A 86 6.13 -9.09 -21.30
C PRO A 86 4.61 -8.97 -21.09
N LEU A 87 4.18 -7.83 -20.55
CA LEU A 87 2.79 -7.38 -20.61
C LEU A 87 2.63 -6.55 -21.88
N LEU A 88 1.90 -7.08 -22.87
CA LEU A 88 1.53 -6.32 -24.07
C LEU A 88 0.32 -5.45 -23.75
N LEU A 89 0.52 -4.15 -23.56
CA LEU A 89 -0.49 -3.16 -23.18
C LEU A 89 -0.56 -2.07 -24.25
N ASP A 90 -1.74 -1.85 -24.82
CA ASP A 90 -1.98 -0.80 -25.83
C ASP A 90 -0.98 -0.85 -27.01
N GLY A 91 -0.51 -2.05 -27.38
CA GLY A 91 0.49 -2.26 -28.44
C GLY A 91 1.96 -2.17 -27.99
N HIS A 92 2.23 -1.85 -26.73
CA HIS A 92 3.58 -1.72 -26.16
C HIS A 92 3.89 -2.85 -25.18
N SER A 93 5.10 -3.40 -25.22
CA SER A 93 5.51 -4.50 -24.33
C SER A 93 6.29 -3.98 -23.13
N HIS A 94 5.81 -4.27 -21.93
CA HIS A 94 6.45 -3.86 -20.68
C HIS A 94 6.93 -5.06 -19.87
N TYR A 95 8.07 -4.91 -19.21
CA TYR A 95 8.47 -5.81 -18.13
C TYR A 95 8.25 -5.12 -16.79
N VAL A 96 7.45 -5.73 -15.93
CA VAL A 96 6.96 -5.12 -14.70
C VAL A 96 7.77 -5.62 -13.52
N PRO A 97 8.53 -4.75 -12.82
CA PRO A 97 9.20 -5.13 -11.57
C PRO A 97 8.19 -5.25 -10.43
N MET A 98 8.32 -6.30 -9.62
CA MET A 98 7.46 -6.60 -8.48
C MET A 98 8.32 -6.95 -7.26
N ALA A 99 8.27 -6.11 -6.22
CA ALA A 99 8.98 -6.34 -4.97
C ALA A 99 8.08 -7.07 -3.98
N THR A 100 8.42 -8.31 -3.61
CA THR A 100 7.57 -9.12 -2.74
C THR A 100 8.36 -10.20 -2.00
N THR A 101 7.84 -10.64 -0.87
CA THR A 101 8.27 -11.83 -0.14
C THR A 101 7.27 -12.99 -0.24
N GLU A 102 6.14 -12.78 -0.93
CA GLU A 102 5.14 -13.82 -1.14
C GLU A 102 5.56 -14.76 -2.29
N GLY A 103 5.83 -16.03 -1.95
CA GLY A 103 6.06 -17.07 -2.95
C GLY A 103 4.86 -17.24 -3.89
N CYS A 104 5.11 -17.67 -5.12
CA CYS A 104 4.14 -17.76 -6.24
C CYS A 104 3.69 -16.44 -6.86
N LEU A 105 3.71 -15.30 -6.17
CA LEU A 105 3.08 -14.07 -6.68
C LEU A 105 3.62 -13.66 -8.06
N VAL A 106 4.94 -13.53 -8.18
CA VAL A 106 5.63 -13.17 -9.44
C VAL A 106 5.37 -14.22 -10.52
N ALA A 107 5.48 -15.51 -10.18
CA ALA A 107 5.29 -16.60 -11.13
C ALA A 107 3.85 -16.68 -11.67
N SER A 108 2.85 -16.51 -10.79
CA SER A 108 1.43 -16.47 -11.13
C SER A 108 1.13 -15.27 -12.04
N THR A 109 1.59 -14.08 -11.67
CA THR A 109 1.39 -12.88 -12.49
C THR A 109 2.06 -13.01 -13.86
N ASN A 110 3.22 -13.68 -13.94
CA ASN A 110 3.90 -13.98 -15.19
C ASN A 110 3.13 -14.97 -16.08
N ARG A 111 2.48 -15.98 -15.49
CA ARG A 111 1.54 -16.88 -16.21
C ARG A 111 0.36 -16.09 -16.78
N GLY A 112 -0.18 -15.15 -16.01
CA GLY A 112 -1.22 -14.23 -16.48
C GLY A 112 -0.79 -13.38 -17.67
N CYS A 113 0.41 -12.78 -17.60
CA CYS A 113 0.98 -12.01 -18.70
C CYS A 113 1.17 -12.87 -19.96
N ARG A 114 1.59 -14.14 -19.79
CA ARG A 114 1.70 -15.08 -20.90
C ARG A 114 0.36 -15.33 -21.59
N ALA A 115 -0.72 -15.54 -20.81
CA ALA A 115 -2.06 -15.72 -21.36
C ALA A 115 -2.52 -14.48 -22.14
N LEU A 116 -2.36 -13.30 -21.56
CA LEU A 116 -2.71 -12.03 -22.18
C LEU A 116 -1.91 -11.77 -23.46
N PHE A 117 -0.59 -12.02 -23.45
CA PHE A 117 0.26 -11.84 -24.62
C PHE A 117 -0.18 -12.73 -25.79
N LEU A 118 -0.48 -14.01 -25.52
CA LEU A 118 -0.97 -14.95 -26.53
C LEU A 118 -2.38 -14.59 -27.05
N ALA A 119 -3.15 -13.85 -26.26
CA ALA A 119 -4.48 -13.37 -26.62
C ALA A 119 -4.46 -12.05 -27.41
N GLY A 120 -3.28 -11.49 -27.72
CA GLY A 120 -3.15 -10.23 -28.46
C GLY A 120 -3.00 -8.99 -27.56
N GLY A 121 -2.82 -9.17 -26.26
CA GLY A 121 -2.53 -8.11 -25.30
C GLY A 121 -3.76 -7.56 -24.58
N VAL A 122 -3.53 -6.45 -23.88
CA VAL A 122 -4.51 -5.72 -23.07
C VAL A 122 -4.76 -4.36 -23.70
N LYS A 123 -6.04 -3.96 -23.75
CA LYS A 123 -6.43 -2.58 -24.03
C LYS A 123 -6.75 -1.88 -22.72
N SER A 124 -6.35 -0.63 -22.57
CA SER A 124 -6.63 0.13 -21.37
C SER A 124 -6.97 1.59 -21.66
N VAL A 125 -7.83 2.15 -20.80
CA VAL A 125 -8.30 3.53 -20.91
C VAL A 125 -8.31 4.16 -19.52
N LEU A 126 -7.71 5.33 -19.40
CA LEU A 126 -7.87 6.19 -18.25
C LEU A 126 -9.06 7.13 -18.50
N PHE A 127 -10.01 7.15 -17.56
CA PHE A 127 -11.23 7.96 -17.70
C PHE A 127 -11.35 9.09 -16.67
N ARG A 128 -10.51 9.09 -15.62
CA ARG A 128 -10.35 10.24 -14.69
C ARG A 128 -8.91 10.30 -14.16
N ASP A 129 -8.41 11.52 -13.95
CA ASP A 129 -7.14 11.80 -13.27
C ASP A 129 -7.36 13.00 -12.35
N GLN A 130 -7.47 12.74 -11.05
CA GLN A 130 -7.77 13.75 -10.03
C GLN A 130 -7.29 13.33 -8.64
N MET A 131 -6.24 13.96 -8.12
CA MET A 131 -5.92 13.85 -6.69
C MET A 131 -6.86 14.75 -5.88
N THR A 132 -7.15 14.36 -4.63
CA THR A 132 -8.15 15.03 -3.81
C THR A 132 -7.66 15.39 -2.42
N ARG A 133 -8.17 16.50 -1.90
CA ARG A 133 -8.05 16.91 -0.50
C ARG A 133 -9.41 17.43 -0.04
N ALA A 134 -9.85 16.99 1.13
CA ALA A 134 -11.13 17.38 1.69
C ALA A 134 -10.98 17.88 3.12
N PRO A 135 -10.87 19.20 3.35
CA PRO A 135 -10.96 19.80 4.66
C PRO A 135 -12.35 19.64 5.26
N VAL A 136 -12.41 19.83 6.58
CA VAL A 136 -13.64 20.03 7.33
C VAL A 136 -13.55 21.40 8.01
N VAL A 137 -14.59 22.19 7.81
CA VAL A 137 -14.76 23.51 8.43
C VAL A 137 -16.04 23.53 9.25
N TRP A 138 -16.13 24.45 10.20
CA TRP A 138 -17.28 24.63 11.09
C TRP A 138 -17.85 26.03 10.97
N PHE A 139 -19.16 26.16 11.16
CA PHE A 139 -19.88 27.43 11.19
C PHE A 139 -20.78 27.54 12.42
N PRO A 140 -20.97 28.75 12.98
CA PRO A 140 -21.90 28.97 14.09
C PRO A 140 -23.36 28.76 13.70
N SER A 141 -23.71 28.91 12.42
CA SER A 141 -25.06 28.75 11.90
C SER A 141 -25.09 27.77 10.71
N ILE A 142 -26.06 26.85 10.71
CA ILE A 142 -26.32 25.97 9.56
C ILE A 142 -26.75 26.74 8.32
N ARG A 143 -27.28 27.97 8.47
CA ARG A 143 -27.63 28.84 7.34
C ARG A 143 -26.38 29.28 6.58
N GLU A 144 -25.33 29.67 7.30
CA GLU A 144 -24.06 30.09 6.71
C GLU A 144 -23.38 28.95 5.94
N ILE A 145 -23.60 27.70 6.34
CA ILE A 145 -23.15 26.54 5.57
C ILE A 145 -23.81 26.53 4.19
N VAL A 146 -25.13 26.67 4.12
CA VAL A 146 -25.85 26.67 2.84
C VAL A 146 -25.48 27.88 1.99
N GLU A 147 -25.25 29.05 2.61
CA GLU A 147 -24.74 30.24 1.92
C GLU A 147 -23.34 30.01 1.34
N CYS A 148 -22.45 29.35 2.10
CA CYS A 148 -21.11 28.97 1.64
C CYS A 148 -21.16 27.97 0.47
N ILE A 149 -22.02 26.95 0.55
CA ILE A 149 -22.24 26.00 -0.56
C ILE A 149 -22.73 26.74 -1.80
N ALA A 150 -23.77 27.56 -1.68
CA ALA A 150 -24.33 28.32 -2.79
C ALA A 150 -23.31 29.27 -3.42
N TRP A 151 -22.44 29.88 -2.60
CA TRP A 151 -21.36 30.72 -3.11
C TRP A 151 -20.31 29.88 -3.85
N ILE A 152 -19.82 28.77 -3.28
CA ILE A 152 -18.85 27.86 -3.93
C ILE A 152 -19.36 27.38 -5.30
N GLU A 153 -20.66 27.07 -5.41
CA GLU A 153 -21.29 26.56 -6.63
C GLU A 153 -21.66 27.67 -7.64
N SER A 154 -21.62 28.95 -7.23
CA SER A 154 -21.84 30.08 -8.14
C SER A 154 -20.68 30.24 -9.13
N ALA A 155 -20.95 30.89 -10.27
CA ALA A 155 -19.92 31.18 -11.28
C ALA A 155 -18.78 32.04 -10.72
N GLU A 156 -19.09 32.96 -9.81
CA GLU A 156 -18.10 33.78 -9.12
C GLU A 156 -17.25 32.94 -8.17
N GLY A 157 -17.87 32.19 -7.26
CA GLY A 157 -17.15 31.41 -6.25
C GLY A 157 -16.26 30.33 -6.87
N ILE A 158 -16.75 29.55 -7.84
CA ILE A 158 -15.92 28.55 -8.51
C ILE A 158 -14.74 29.19 -9.27
N GLY A 159 -14.97 30.35 -9.89
CA GLY A 159 -13.93 31.11 -10.61
C GLY A 159 -12.86 31.64 -9.66
N THR A 160 -13.25 32.27 -8.56
CA THR A 160 -12.35 32.77 -7.51
C THR A 160 -11.56 31.63 -6.89
N MET A 161 -12.24 30.54 -6.50
CA MET A 161 -11.58 29.37 -5.91
C MET A 161 -10.59 28.73 -6.88
N LYS A 162 -10.94 28.60 -8.16
CA LYS A 162 -10.02 28.10 -9.19
C LYS A 162 -8.78 28.98 -9.30
N ASN A 163 -8.95 30.30 -9.39
CA ASN A 163 -7.83 31.24 -9.51
C ASN A 163 -6.85 31.12 -8.34
N VAL A 164 -7.36 31.16 -7.10
CA VAL A 164 -6.51 31.08 -5.89
C VAL A 164 -5.84 29.71 -5.78
N PHE A 165 -6.55 28.64 -6.13
CA PHE A 165 -6.03 27.27 -6.05
C PHE A 165 -4.88 27.04 -7.06
N GLU A 166 -5.06 27.48 -8.31
CA GLU A 166 -4.10 27.27 -9.40
C GLU A 166 -2.86 28.19 -9.31
N GLN A 167 -2.95 29.34 -8.65
CA GLN A 167 -1.79 30.19 -8.37
C GLN A 167 -0.72 29.52 -7.49
N THR A 168 -1.06 28.44 -6.79
CA THR A 168 -0.13 27.77 -5.87
C THR A 168 0.94 26.91 -6.55
N SER A 169 0.74 26.53 -7.82
CA SER A 169 1.63 25.68 -8.61
C SER A 169 1.28 25.74 -10.11
N ALA A 170 2.29 25.77 -10.98
CA ALA A 170 2.09 25.67 -12.43
C ALA A 170 1.60 24.27 -12.89
N HIS A 171 1.67 23.26 -12.01
CA HIS A 171 1.30 21.87 -12.32
C HIS A 171 -0.05 21.44 -11.75
N ILE A 172 -0.78 22.35 -11.10
CA ILE A 172 -2.10 22.04 -10.53
C ILE A 172 -3.22 22.64 -11.36
N GLN A 173 -4.27 21.86 -11.58
CA GLN A 173 -5.49 22.32 -12.23
C GLN A 173 -6.69 21.89 -11.40
N LEU A 174 -7.44 22.84 -10.84
CA LEU A 174 -8.68 22.55 -10.13
C LEU A 174 -9.74 22.06 -11.12
N LEU A 175 -10.30 20.89 -10.83
CA LEU A 175 -11.32 20.23 -11.65
C LEU A 175 -12.71 20.39 -11.06
N SER A 176 -12.85 20.18 -9.75
CA SER A 176 -14.15 20.29 -9.07
C SER A 176 -13.99 20.55 -7.57
N ILE A 177 -15.07 21.06 -7.00
CA ILE A 177 -15.26 21.23 -5.55
C ILE A 177 -16.58 20.52 -5.21
N PHE A 178 -16.53 19.57 -4.29
CA PHE A 178 -17.71 18.85 -3.83
C PHE A 178 -17.95 19.17 -2.35
N PRO A 179 -18.80 20.15 -2.04
CA PRO A 179 -19.21 20.46 -0.68
C PRO A 179 -20.23 19.45 -0.16
N ASN A 180 -20.09 19.02 1.09
CA ASN A 180 -20.99 18.08 1.74
C ASN A 180 -21.22 18.46 3.21
N PRO A 181 -22.41 18.97 3.57
CA PRO A 181 -22.71 19.43 4.92
C PRO A 181 -23.03 18.28 5.90
N CYS A 182 -22.72 18.47 7.17
CA CYS A 182 -23.11 17.59 8.27
C CYS A 182 -23.24 18.40 9.57
N GLY A 183 -24.48 18.71 9.98
CA GLY A 183 -24.74 19.59 11.12
C GLY A 183 -24.07 20.95 10.94
N HIS A 184 -23.27 21.39 11.90
CA HIS A 184 -22.50 22.63 11.83
C HIS A 184 -21.17 22.51 11.06
N TYR A 185 -20.91 21.36 10.42
CA TYR A 185 -19.69 21.12 9.67
C TYR A 185 -19.95 21.09 8.17
N LEU A 186 -18.95 21.52 7.40
CA LEU A 186 -18.92 21.41 5.96
C LEU A 186 -17.63 20.69 5.54
N HIS A 187 -17.77 19.53 4.91
CA HIS A 187 -16.66 18.83 4.27
C HIS A 187 -16.55 19.31 2.82
N ILE A 188 -15.40 19.78 2.39
CA ILE A 188 -15.24 20.38 1.06
C ILE A 188 -14.20 19.59 0.28
N ARG A 189 -14.61 18.67 -0.60
CA ARG A 189 -13.67 17.83 -1.36
C ARG A 189 -13.22 18.55 -2.63
N PHE A 190 -11.99 19.03 -2.63
CA PHE A 190 -11.31 19.58 -3.82
C PHE A 190 -10.71 18.43 -4.64
N ALA A 191 -10.91 18.46 -5.95
CA ALA A 191 -10.31 17.53 -6.90
C ALA A 191 -9.49 18.28 -7.96
N ALA A 192 -8.28 17.83 -8.22
CA ALA A 192 -7.35 18.52 -9.11
C ALA A 192 -6.41 17.57 -9.86
N ARG A 193 -5.99 17.94 -11.07
CA ARG A 193 -4.83 17.33 -11.74
C ARG A 193 -3.54 17.85 -11.11
N THR A 194 -2.52 17.00 -11.09
CA THR A 194 -1.24 17.28 -10.40
C THR A 194 -0.01 16.96 -11.26
N GLY A 195 -0.20 16.88 -12.57
CA GLY A 195 0.85 16.44 -13.51
C GLY A 195 1.33 15.02 -13.19
N ASP A 196 2.64 14.82 -13.24
CA ASP A 196 3.24 13.50 -13.03
C ASP A 196 3.52 13.16 -11.57
N ALA A 197 3.31 14.09 -10.64
CA ALA A 197 3.33 13.80 -9.22
C ALA A 197 2.03 13.12 -8.80
N MET A 198 2.12 12.24 -7.79
CA MET A 198 0.92 11.72 -7.11
C MET A 198 0.08 12.87 -6.53
N GLY A 199 0.74 13.94 -6.08
CA GLY A 199 0.11 15.26 -5.96
C GLY A 199 -0.39 15.65 -4.56
N MET A 200 -0.26 14.78 -3.56
CA MET A 200 -0.83 15.02 -2.22
C MET A 200 -0.36 16.29 -1.52
N ASN A 201 0.93 16.63 -1.61
CA ASN A 201 1.44 17.90 -1.06
C ASN A 201 0.94 19.11 -1.84
N MET A 202 0.82 18.96 -3.17
CA MET A 202 0.37 20.02 -4.07
C MET A 202 -1.09 20.38 -3.81
N VAL A 203 -1.99 19.38 -3.75
CA VAL A 203 -3.40 19.61 -3.42
C VAL A 203 -3.59 20.15 -2.01
N SER A 204 -2.82 19.67 -1.02
CA SER A 204 -2.90 20.20 0.35
C SER A 204 -2.54 21.68 0.43
N LYS A 205 -1.46 22.10 -0.27
CA LYS A 205 -1.05 23.51 -0.33
C LYS A 205 -2.13 24.37 -0.99
N ALA A 206 -2.67 23.91 -2.12
CA ALA A 206 -3.69 24.63 -2.87
C ALA A 206 -5.01 24.74 -2.09
N THR A 207 -5.43 23.65 -1.45
CA THR A 207 -6.59 23.65 -0.55
C THR A 207 -6.41 24.60 0.63
N ASN A 208 -5.22 24.68 1.22
CA ASN A 208 -4.97 25.65 2.29
C ASN A 208 -5.10 27.10 1.80
N SER A 209 -4.71 27.40 0.56
CA SER A 209 -4.93 28.72 -0.06
C SER A 209 -6.42 29.00 -0.28
N ALA A 210 -7.15 28.01 -0.81
CA ALA A 210 -8.60 28.06 -0.98
C ALA A 210 -9.36 28.25 0.35
N LEU A 211 -8.91 27.63 1.45
CA LEU A 211 -9.51 27.83 2.77
C LEU A 211 -9.30 29.24 3.31
N LYS A 212 -8.15 29.87 3.02
CA LYS A 212 -7.92 31.28 3.36
C LYS A 212 -8.91 32.16 2.60
N GLU A 213 -9.10 31.91 1.30
CA GLU A 213 -10.08 32.64 0.50
C GLU A 213 -11.50 32.52 1.07
N LEU A 214 -11.94 31.29 1.35
CA LEU A 214 -13.23 31.05 1.99
C LEU A 214 -13.39 31.78 3.32
N HIS A 215 -12.34 31.89 4.12
CA HIS A 215 -12.38 32.62 5.40
C HIS A 215 -12.54 34.14 5.21
N HIS A 216 -12.07 34.72 4.10
CA HIS A 216 -12.32 36.14 3.81
C HIS A 216 -13.80 36.38 3.47
N HIS A 217 -14.44 35.47 2.73
CA HIS A 217 -15.86 35.54 2.39
C HIS A 217 -16.77 35.17 3.57
N PHE A 218 -16.33 34.25 4.43
CA PHE A 218 -17.06 33.76 5.59
C PHE A 218 -16.20 33.87 6.86
N PRO A 219 -16.08 35.07 7.48
CA PRO A 219 -15.18 35.31 8.61
C PRO A 219 -15.48 34.50 9.88
N THR A 220 -16.71 34.01 10.00
CA THR A 220 -17.21 33.14 11.08
C THR A 220 -16.81 31.67 10.88
N MET A 221 -16.39 31.29 9.67
CA MET A 221 -15.94 29.94 9.35
C MET A 221 -14.65 29.60 10.10
N GLN A 222 -14.63 28.45 10.76
CA GLN A 222 -13.44 27.92 11.43
C GLN A 222 -12.92 26.69 10.70
N VAL A 223 -11.62 26.68 10.37
CA VAL A 223 -10.98 25.48 9.82
C VAL A 223 -10.71 24.50 10.97
N ILE A 224 -11.41 23.37 10.96
CA ILE A 224 -11.21 22.30 11.96
C ILE A 224 -10.01 21.43 11.57
N SER A 225 -9.94 21.04 10.29
CA SER A 225 -8.80 20.27 9.77
C SER A 225 -8.70 20.42 8.26
N LEU A 226 -7.46 20.47 7.75
CA LEU A 226 -7.18 20.41 6.31
C LEU A 226 -7.59 19.06 5.69
N SER A 227 -7.71 18.01 6.51
CA SER A 227 -8.14 16.67 6.10
C SER A 227 -9.23 16.16 7.04
N GLY A 228 -10.49 16.38 6.65
CA GLY A 228 -11.69 15.88 7.32
C GLY A 228 -12.11 14.48 6.88
N ASN A 229 -11.15 13.62 6.50
CA ASN A 229 -11.35 12.23 6.07
C ASN A 229 -12.25 11.97 4.85
N MET A 230 -12.82 13.00 4.21
CA MET A 230 -13.60 12.86 2.96
C MET A 230 -12.74 12.96 1.69
N CYS A 231 -11.41 12.89 1.83
CA CYS A 231 -10.50 12.94 0.67
C CYS A 231 -10.78 11.77 -0.29
N THR A 232 -10.78 10.50 0.11
CA THR A 232 -10.31 9.89 1.40
C THR A 232 -8.94 9.25 1.18
N ASP A 233 -7.99 9.44 2.10
CA ASP A 233 -6.59 9.01 1.91
C ASP A 233 -6.19 7.92 2.89
N LYS A 234 -5.74 6.76 2.38
CA LYS A 234 -5.23 5.61 3.16
C LYS A 234 -6.29 4.95 4.03
N LYS A 235 -7.57 5.06 3.65
CA LYS A 235 -8.70 4.43 4.35
C LYS A 235 -9.74 3.98 3.33
N PRO A 236 -10.30 2.77 3.48
CA PRO A 236 -11.32 2.29 2.57
C PRO A 236 -12.54 3.22 2.62
N ALA A 237 -12.93 3.77 1.47
CA ALA A 237 -14.07 4.67 1.38
C ALA A 237 -14.80 4.56 0.04
N ALA A 238 -16.12 4.36 0.10
CA ALA A 238 -16.97 4.26 -1.09
C ALA A 238 -16.84 5.50 -2.01
N ILE A 239 -16.61 6.67 -1.43
CA ILE A 239 -16.48 7.93 -2.17
C ILE A 239 -15.28 7.93 -3.16
N ASN A 240 -14.24 7.14 -2.87
CA ASN A 240 -13.10 6.98 -3.78
C ASN A 240 -13.46 6.12 -4.99
N SER A 241 -14.31 5.10 -4.81
CA SER A 241 -14.81 4.28 -5.92
C SER A 241 -15.86 4.98 -6.78
N ILE A 242 -16.73 5.78 -6.16
CA ILE A 242 -17.83 6.46 -6.87
C ILE A 242 -17.29 7.66 -7.66
N LEU A 243 -16.60 8.58 -6.96
CA LEU A 243 -16.13 9.82 -7.58
C LEU A 243 -14.74 9.67 -8.22
N GLY A 244 -13.96 8.65 -7.85
CA GLY A 244 -12.56 8.49 -8.29
C GLY A 244 -11.58 9.30 -7.43
N ARG A 245 -10.32 8.84 -7.35
CA ARG A 245 -9.23 9.53 -6.64
C ARG A 245 -7.87 9.06 -7.17
N GLY A 246 -6.96 9.96 -7.53
CA GLY A 246 -5.81 9.58 -8.35
C GLY A 246 -6.29 9.25 -9.76
N LYS A 247 -5.95 8.07 -10.27
CA LYS A 247 -6.20 7.65 -11.65
C LYS A 247 -7.28 6.57 -11.68
N SER A 248 -8.33 6.82 -12.46
CA SER A 248 -9.39 5.85 -12.71
C SER A 248 -9.15 5.18 -14.06
N VAL A 249 -8.89 3.88 -14.04
CA VAL A 249 -8.48 3.10 -15.20
C VAL A 249 -9.37 1.88 -15.37
N ILE A 250 -9.67 1.56 -16.63
CA ILE A 250 -10.27 0.28 -17.04
C ILE A 250 -9.26 -0.42 -17.96
N ALA A 251 -9.13 -1.74 -17.81
CA ALA A 251 -8.34 -2.57 -18.71
C ALA A 251 -9.12 -3.83 -19.08
N GLU A 252 -9.01 -4.25 -20.34
CA GLU A 252 -9.71 -5.41 -20.88
C GLU A 252 -8.82 -6.28 -21.78
N ALA A 253 -9.18 -7.54 -21.91
CA ALA A 253 -8.61 -8.49 -22.85
C ALA A 253 -9.64 -9.52 -23.30
N HIS A 254 -9.48 -10.03 -24.52
CA HIS A 254 -10.29 -11.11 -25.09
C HIS A 254 -9.43 -12.35 -25.25
N LEU A 255 -9.65 -13.39 -24.43
CA LEU A 255 -8.83 -14.59 -24.40
C LEU A 255 -9.52 -15.73 -25.18
N PRO A 256 -8.93 -16.24 -26.28
CA PRO A 256 -9.47 -17.39 -27.00
C PRO A 256 -9.52 -18.65 -26.12
N ALA A 257 -10.50 -19.52 -26.37
CA ALA A 257 -10.65 -20.79 -25.66
C ALA A 257 -9.36 -21.64 -25.64
N THR A 258 -8.58 -21.59 -26.72
CA THR A 258 -7.29 -22.30 -26.84
C THR A 258 -6.27 -21.80 -25.82
N VAL A 259 -6.19 -20.49 -25.58
CA VAL A 259 -5.29 -19.89 -24.59
C VAL A 259 -5.74 -20.25 -23.18
N LEU A 260 -7.05 -20.20 -22.91
CA LEU A 260 -7.62 -20.60 -21.62
C LEU A 260 -7.26 -22.05 -21.29
N ALA A 261 -7.43 -22.98 -22.24
CA ALA A 261 -7.11 -24.38 -22.04
C ALA A 261 -5.60 -24.64 -21.89
N GLN A 262 -4.77 -24.05 -22.76
CA GLN A 262 -3.34 -24.35 -22.82
C GLN A 262 -2.52 -23.67 -21.72
N VAL A 263 -2.90 -22.45 -21.33
CA VAL A 263 -2.13 -21.65 -20.36
C VAL A 263 -2.79 -21.65 -19.00
N LEU A 264 -4.11 -21.45 -18.95
CA LEU A 264 -4.85 -21.30 -17.70
C LEU A 264 -5.49 -22.62 -17.23
N HIS A 265 -5.50 -23.65 -18.08
CA HIS A 265 -6.06 -24.98 -17.80
C HIS A 265 -7.53 -24.95 -17.36
N THR A 266 -8.29 -24.00 -17.88
CA THR A 266 -9.71 -23.77 -17.56
C THR A 266 -10.51 -23.37 -18.80
N THR A 267 -11.79 -23.04 -18.62
CA THR A 267 -12.72 -22.58 -19.68
C THR A 267 -13.35 -21.25 -19.26
N ALA A 268 -13.85 -20.48 -20.24
CA ALA A 268 -14.51 -19.21 -19.96
C ALA A 268 -15.71 -19.38 -19.00
N LEU A 269 -16.58 -20.35 -19.27
CA LEU A 269 -17.77 -20.62 -18.46
C LEU A 269 -17.43 -20.88 -16.98
N ARG A 270 -16.37 -21.64 -16.71
CA ARG A 270 -15.92 -21.95 -15.34
C ARG A 270 -15.39 -20.70 -14.63
N LEU A 271 -14.57 -19.90 -15.31
CA LEU A 271 -14.05 -18.64 -14.76
C LEU A 271 -15.17 -17.63 -14.49
N VAL A 272 -16.12 -17.48 -15.39
CA VAL A 272 -17.29 -16.58 -15.22
C VAL A 272 -18.11 -17.01 -14.01
N ARG A 273 -18.42 -18.31 -13.88
CA ARG A 273 -19.14 -18.85 -12.73
C ARG A 273 -18.38 -18.58 -11.43
N LEU A 274 -17.07 -18.81 -11.41
CA LEU A 274 -16.23 -18.57 -10.24
C LEU A 274 -16.17 -17.08 -9.87
N ALA A 275 -16.00 -16.19 -10.85
CA ALA A 275 -16.00 -14.75 -10.62
C ALA A 275 -17.31 -14.27 -10.01
N HIS A 276 -18.45 -14.74 -10.54
CA HIS A 276 -19.75 -14.43 -9.96
C HIS A 276 -19.88 -14.94 -8.51
N ALA A 277 -19.54 -16.20 -8.26
CA ALA A 277 -19.66 -16.77 -6.92
C ALA A 277 -18.69 -16.15 -5.90
N LYS A 278 -17.45 -15.88 -6.29
CA LYS A 278 -16.37 -15.40 -5.41
C LYS A 278 -16.30 -13.88 -5.35
N ASN A 279 -16.00 -13.23 -6.47
CA ASN A 279 -15.69 -11.80 -6.49
C ASN A 279 -16.95 -10.94 -6.33
N TRP A 280 -18.12 -11.46 -6.70
CA TRP A 280 -19.40 -10.76 -6.54
C TRP A 280 -20.14 -11.24 -5.30
N THR A 281 -20.72 -12.44 -5.35
CA THR A 281 -21.55 -12.96 -4.24
C THR A 281 -20.72 -13.07 -2.94
N GLY A 282 -19.52 -13.64 -2.99
CA GLY A 282 -18.65 -13.75 -1.81
C GLY A 282 -18.30 -12.39 -1.20
N SER A 283 -17.86 -11.43 -2.02
CA SER A 283 -17.54 -10.07 -1.54
C SER A 283 -18.77 -9.34 -0.99
N ALA A 284 -19.95 -9.51 -1.61
CA ALA A 284 -21.20 -8.97 -1.09
C ALA A 284 -21.57 -9.57 0.28
N MET A 285 -21.45 -10.89 0.43
CA MET A 285 -21.69 -11.59 1.70
C MET A 285 -20.69 -11.16 2.79
N ALA A 286 -19.47 -10.81 2.42
CA ALA A 286 -18.44 -10.30 3.32
C ALA A 286 -18.62 -8.80 3.70
N GLY A 287 -19.62 -8.12 3.12
CA GLY A 287 -19.85 -6.69 3.37
C GLY A 287 -18.77 -5.79 2.74
N CYS A 288 -18.10 -6.24 1.67
CA CYS A 288 -17.17 -5.38 0.93
C CYS A 288 -17.92 -4.18 0.33
N LEU A 289 -17.32 -2.99 0.43
CA LEU A 289 -17.93 -1.73 0.00
C LEU A 289 -17.93 -1.62 -1.54
N GLY A 290 -19.06 -1.97 -2.17
CA GLY A 290 -19.26 -1.82 -3.60
C GLY A 290 -18.12 -2.43 -4.43
N MET A 291 -17.60 -1.67 -5.40
CA MET A 291 -16.53 -2.11 -6.31
C MET A 291 -15.17 -2.32 -5.64
N VAL A 292 -14.94 -1.86 -4.40
CA VAL A 292 -13.60 -1.88 -3.78
C VAL A 292 -13.07 -3.31 -3.61
N GLY A 293 -13.94 -4.25 -3.24
CA GLY A 293 -13.55 -5.61 -2.86
C GLY A 293 -13.96 -6.70 -3.85
N SER A 294 -14.42 -6.35 -5.05
CA SER A 294 -14.93 -7.32 -6.04
C SER A 294 -13.84 -7.83 -6.97
N ASN A 295 -12.74 -8.31 -6.39
CA ASN A 295 -11.57 -8.87 -7.07
C ASN A 295 -10.99 -10.06 -6.29
N ALA A 296 -9.99 -10.73 -6.85
CA ALA A 296 -9.34 -11.85 -6.20
C ALA A 296 -8.15 -11.42 -5.33
N HIS A 297 -7.20 -10.66 -5.88
CA HIS A 297 -5.97 -10.24 -5.19
C HIS A 297 -5.32 -8.99 -5.80
N ALA A 298 -6.10 -8.00 -6.25
CA ALA A 298 -5.55 -6.77 -6.81
C ALA A 298 -4.52 -6.09 -5.88
N ALA A 299 -4.74 -6.15 -4.56
CA ALA A 299 -3.83 -5.63 -3.55
C ALA A 299 -2.42 -6.23 -3.60
N ASN A 300 -2.27 -7.54 -3.89
CA ASN A 300 -0.96 -8.18 -3.99
C ASN A 300 -0.14 -7.57 -5.14
N ILE A 301 -0.77 -7.37 -6.29
CA ILE A 301 -0.12 -6.81 -7.48
C ILE A 301 0.24 -5.34 -7.25
N VAL A 302 -0.71 -4.55 -6.75
CA VAL A 302 -0.53 -3.12 -6.46
C VAL A 302 0.59 -2.93 -5.44
N ALA A 303 0.58 -3.67 -4.32
CA ALA A 303 1.61 -3.58 -3.29
C ALA A 303 3.01 -3.91 -3.85
N ALA A 304 3.12 -4.96 -4.65
CA ALA A 304 4.41 -5.39 -5.19
C ALA A 304 5.00 -4.37 -6.18
N ILE A 305 4.17 -3.78 -7.05
CA ILE A 305 4.60 -2.71 -7.96
C ILE A 305 4.90 -1.44 -7.18
N PHE A 306 4.08 -1.07 -6.19
CA PHE A 306 4.28 0.12 -5.36
C PHE A 306 5.60 0.07 -4.61
N ALA A 307 5.91 -1.07 -3.99
CA ALA A 307 7.17 -1.30 -3.30
C ALA A 307 8.38 -1.20 -4.25
N ALA A 308 8.27 -1.79 -5.45
CA ALA A 308 9.33 -1.76 -6.45
C ALA A 308 9.56 -0.34 -6.99
N THR A 309 8.51 0.45 -7.19
CA THR A 309 8.56 1.74 -7.91
C THR A 309 8.52 2.96 -7.00
N GLY A 310 8.60 2.78 -5.67
CA GLY A 310 8.72 3.88 -4.71
C GLY A 310 7.44 4.69 -4.51
N GLN A 311 6.29 4.04 -4.70
CA GLN A 311 4.98 4.63 -4.40
C GLN A 311 4.70 4.57 -2.89
N ASP A 312 3.63 5.21 -2.44
CA ASP A 312 3.21 5.19 -1.04
C ASP A 312 2.47 3.88 -0.72
N LEU A 313 3.12 2.97 0.02
CA LEU A 313 2.56 1.66 0.36
C LEU A 313 1.26 1.74 1.17
N ALA A 314 1.03 2.81 1.93
CA ALA A 314 -0.23 2.95 2.66
C ALA A 314 -1.41 3.24 1.71
N GLN A 315 -1.14 3.73 0.50
CA GLN A 315 -2.17 3.96 -0.52
C GLN A 315 -2.56 2.69 -1.29
N VAL A 316 -1.95 1.54 -0.99
CA VAL A 316 -2.46 0.23 -1.45
C VAL A 316 -3.91 0.03 -0.98
N VAL A 317 -4.27 0.56 0.19
CA VAL A 317 -5.65 0.51 0.73
C VAL A 317 -6.69 1.01 -0.27
N ASP A 318 -6.40 2.12 -0.96
CA ASP A 318 -7.29 2.74 -1.92
C ASP A 318 -6.99 2.29 -3.35
N SER A 319 -5.71 2.22 -3.71
CA SER A 319 -5.24 1.87 -5.06
C SER A 319 -5.52 0.43 -5.46
N SER A 320 -5.83 -0.45 -4.51
CA SER A 320 -6.25 -1.83 -4.76
C SER A 320 -7.75 -2.00 -4.97
N ALA A 321 -8.55 -0.94 -4.83
CA ALA A 321 -9.96 -0.97 -5.16
C ALA A 321 -10.12 -1.42 -6.62
N CYS A 322 -10.77 -2.56 -6.82
CA CYS A 322 -10.85 -3.18 -8.13
C CYS A 322 -12.12 -4.00 -8.27
N LEU A 323 -12.83 -3.80 -9.39
CA LEU A 323 -13.88 -4.68 -9.87
C LEU A 323 -13.33 -5.54 -11.00
N THR A 324 -13.36 -6.86 -10.83
CA THR A 324 -12.99 -7.84 -11.87
C THR A 324 -14.24 -8.45 -12.47
N GLN A 325 -14.36 -8.39 -13.79
CA GLN A 325 -15.49 -8.93 -14.54
C GLN A 325 -15.03 -9.90 -15.61
N PHE A 326 -15.75 -11.02 -15.72
CA PHE A 326 -15.54 -12.06 -16.70
C PHE A 326 -16.88 -12.32 -17.41
N GLU A 327 -16.84 -12.39 -18.73
CA GLU A 327 -17.98 -12.71 -19.58
C GLU A 327 -17.58 -13.77 -20.62
N VAL A 328 -18.52 -14.62 -21.01
CA VAL A 328 -18.31 -15.56 -22.12
C VAL A 328 -18.48 -14.77 -23.41
N GLY A 329 -17.42 -14.71 -24.20
CA GLY A 329 -17.44 -14.13 -25.55
C GLY A 329 -17.71 -15.18 -26.62
N ASP A 330 -17.62 -14.76 -27.89
CA ASP A 330 -17.80 -15.66 -29.03
C ASP A 330 -16.78 -16.80 -29.03
N GLY A 331 -17.20 -17.99 -29.49
CA GLY A 331 -16.33 -19.17 -29.61
C GLY A 331 -15.73 -19.65 -28.29
N ASP A 332 -16.49 -19.59 -27.20
CA ASP A 332 -16.05 -19.94 -25.83
C ASP A 332 -14.82 -19.15 -25.35
N SER A 333 -14.61 -17.96 -25.92
CA SER A 333 -13.62 -17.01 -25.44
C SER A 333 -14.04 -16.39 -24.11
N LEU A 334 -13.07 -15.80 -23.41
CA LEU A 334 -13.31 -15.03 -22.19
C LEU A 334 -13.06 -13.55 -22.49
N VAL A 335 -14.06 -12.72 -22.27
CA VAL A 335 -13.86 -11.27 -22.13
C VAL A 335 -13.57 -11.00 -20.67
N ALA A 336 -12.39 -10.47 -20.39
CA ALA A 336 -11.94 -10.20 -19.03
C ALA A 336 -11.59 -8.73 -18.86
N SER A 337 -12.11 -8.11 -17.81
CA SER A 337 -11.83 -6.70 -17.51
C SER A 337 -11.63 -6.44 -16.03
N VAL A 338 -10.87 -5.37 -15.75
CA VAL A 338 -10.71 -4.79 -14.42
C VAL A 338 -11.04 -3.31 -14.46
N THR A 339 -11.72 -2.81 -13.43
CA THR A 339 -11.95 -1.38 -13.21
C THR A 339 -11.33 -0.97 -11.89
N MET A 340 -10.34 -0.08 -11.96
CA MET A 340 -9.61 0.45 -10.81
C MET A 340 -9.87 1.96 -10.69
N PRO A 341 -10.84 2.40 -9.87
CA PRO A 341 -11.31 3.79 -9.87
C PRO A 341 -10.37 4.74 -9.13
N CYS A 342 -9.43 4.26 -8.32
CA CYS A 342 -8.63 5.12 -7.47
C CYS A 342 -7.16 4.75 -7.31
N VAL A 343 -6.44 4.57 -8.42
CA VAL A 343 -5.00 4.27 -8.43
C VAL A 343 -4.18 5.54 -8.16
N GLU A 344 -3.56 5.62 -6.98
CA GLU A 344 -2.78 6.77 -6.54
C GLU A 344 -1.29 6.57 -6.79
N VAL A 345 -0.81 7.10 -7.92
CA VAL A 345 0.59 6.92 -8.33
C VAL A 345 1.21 8.20 -8.84
N GLY A 346 2.53 8.25 -8.75
CA GLY A 346 3.40 9.31 -9.25
C GLY A 346 4.67 8.72 -9.86
N THR A 347 5.24 9.38 -10.86
CA THR A 347 6.59 9.06 -11.38
C THR A 347 7.65 10.05 -10.87
N ILE A 348 7.20 11.09 -10.16
CA ILE A 348 8.03 12.14 -9.55
C ILE A 348 7.63 12.35 -8.08
N GLY A 349 8.63 12.50 -7.22
CA GLY A 349 8.46 12.82 -5.80
C GLY A 349 8.35 11.58 -4.90
N GLY A 350 8.45 11.79 -3.58
CA GLY A 350 8.44 10.69 -2.61
C GLY A 350 9.55 9.67 -2.86
N GLY A 351 9.22 8.38 -2.71
CA GLY A 351 10.16 7.27 -2.86
C GLY A 351 10.65 7.01 -4.28
N THR A 352 10.02 7.61 -5.31
CA THR A 352 10.39 7.42 -6.73
C THR A 352 11.81 7.91 -7.07
N ARG A 353 12.40 8.73 -6.19
CA ARG A 353 13.76 9.29 -6.33
C ARG A 353 14.84 8.40 -5.74
N LEU A 354 14.47 7.42 -4.91
CA LEU A 354 15.43 6.48 -4.33
C LEU A 354 16.04 5.66 -5.47
N PRO A 355 17.37 5.43 -5.50
CA PRO A 355 18.05 4.86 -6.67
C PRO A 355 17.46 3.54 -7.16
N ALA A 356 17.17 2.59 -6.26
CA ALA A 356 16.61 1.29 -6.64
C ALA A 356 15.20 1.41 -7.23
N GLN A 357 14.35 2.21 -6.61
CA GLN A 357 12.99 2.49 -7.05
C GLN A 357 12.97 3.24 -8.39
N ARG A 358 13.92 4.17 -8.57
CA ARG A 358 14.11 4.88 -9.82
C ARG A 358 14.49 3.93 -10.96
N SER A 359 15.41 3.01 -10.73
CA SER A 359 15.76 1.98 -11.71
C SER A 359 14.54 1.11 -12.08
N CYS A 360 13.69 0.76 -11.11
CA CYS A 360 12.47 0.01 -11.38
C CYS A 360 11.45 0.81 -12.23
N LEU A 361 11.33 2.11 -12.02
CA LEU A 361 10.52 2.98 -12.89
C LEU A 361 11.10 3.05 -14.32
N GLU A 362 12.42 3.06 -14.47
CA GLU A 362 13.08 3.08 -15.78
C GLU A 362 12.90 1.76 -16.54
N ILE A 363 12.85 0.62 -15.85
CA ILE A 363 12.54 -0.70 -16.45
C ILE A 363 11.15 -0.72 -17.10
N LEU A 364 10.21 0.07 -16.58
CA LEU A 364 8.85 0.14 -17.13
C LEU A 364 8.77 0.84 -18.50
N ASP A 365 9.86 1.50 -18.93
CA ASP A 365 9.95 2.19 -20.23
C ASP A 365 8.80 3.20 -20.44
N LEU A 366 8.61 4.10 -19.48
CA LEU A 366 7.58 5.13 -19.50
C LEU A 366 7.94 6.33 -20.39
N ASN A 367 8.61 6.09 -21.53
CA ASN A 367 9.01 7.11 -22.51
C ASN A 367 7.82 7.55 -23.38
N VAL A 368 6.77 8.03 -22.73
CA VAL A 368 5.47 8.38 -23.34
C VAL A 368 4.96 9.71 -22.80
N ASP A 369 4.01 10.31 -23.51
CA ASP A 369 3.25 11.44 -23.00
C ASP A 369 2.48 11.00 -21.74
N ARG A 370 2.60 11.80 -20.66
CA ARG A 370 1.95 11.56 -19.36
C ARG A 370 2.34 10.21 -18.74
N PRO A 371 3.62 10.05 -18.35
CA PRO A 371 4.16 8.79 -17.84
C PRO A 371 3.40 8.25 -16.62
N THR A 372 2.87 9.12 -15.76
CA THR A 372 2.12 8.67 -14.59
C THR A 372 0.74 8.10 -14.94
N GLU A 373 0.08 8.62 -15.98
CA GLU A 373 -1.16 8.01 -16.49
C GLU A 373 -0.88 6.63 -17.07
N HIS A 374 0.24 6.49 -17.78
CA HIS A 374 0.67 5.20 -18.33
C HIS A 374 1.06 4.19 -17.25
N LEU A 375 1.73 4.62 -16.17
CA LEU A 375 2.01 3.76 -15.02
C LEU A 375 0.74 3.16 -14.42
N ALA A 376 -0.34 3.94 -14.26
CA ALA A 376 -1.61 3.42 -13.75
C ALA A 376 -2.24 2.38 -14.70
N ARG A 377 -2.08 2.57 -16.02
CA ARG A 377 -2.50 1.59 -17.03
C ARG A 377 -1.70 0.29 -16.97
N ILE A 378 -0.38 0.36 -16.77
CA ILE A 378 0.47 -0.81 -16.53
C ILE A 378 0.04 -1.56 -15.26
N ILE A 379 -0.26 -0.84 -14.18
CA ILE A 379 -0.78 -1.45 -12.95
C ILE A 379 -2.08 -2.18 -13.21
N ALA A 380 -3.07 -1.55 -13.88
CA ALA A 380 -4.34 -2.18 -14.21
C ALA A 380 -4.17 -3.43 -15.10
N GLY A 381 -3.33 -3.35 -16.13
CA GLY A 381 -3.02 -4.51 -17.00
C GLY A 381 -2.32 -5.64 -16.25
N THR A 382 -1.44 -5.32 -15.30
CA THR A 382 -0.76 -6.32 -14.45
C THR A 382 -1.73 -6.91 -13.43
N VAL A 383 -2.66 -6.13 -12.89
CA VAL A 383 -3.75 -6.61 -12.03
C VAL A 383 -4.63 -7.59 -12.81
N LEU A 384 -5.05 -7.26 -14.03
CA LEU A 384 -5.79 -8.18 -14.89
C LEU A 384 -5.03 -9.51 -15.12
N ALA A 385 -3.72 -9.44 -15.35
CA ALA A 385 -2.86 -10.63 -15.47
C ALA A 385 -2.89 -11.48 -14.19
N GLY A 386 -2.71 -10.84 -13.03
CA GLY A 386 -2.77 -11.49 -11.73
C GLY A 386 -4.13 -12.13 -11.48
N GLU A 387 -5.22 -11.41 -11.71
CA GLU A 387 -6.60 -11.87 -11.52
C GLU A 387 -6.89 -13.12 -12.36
N LEU A 388 -6.54 -13.11 -13.65
CA LEU A 388 -6.72 -14.26 -14.54
C LEU A 388 -6.01 -15.50 -14.04
N SER A 389 -4.73 -15.37 -13.66
CA SER A 389 -3.94 -16.51 -13.20
C SER A 389 -4.43 -17.08 -11.87
N LEU A 390 -4.77 -16.22 -10.90
CA LEU A 390 -5.27 -16.67 -9.61
C LEU A 390 -6.65 -17.32 -9.73
N MET A 391 -7.57 -16.70 -10.47
CA MET A 391 -8.91 -17.26 -10.68
C MET A 391 -8.85 -18.61 -11.39
N ALA A 392 -7.95 -18.77 -12.36
CA ALA A 392 -7.71 -20.06 -13.00
C ALA A 392 -7.15 -21.11 -12.02
N ALA A 393 -6.16 -20.75 -11.20
CA ALA A 393 -5.59 -21.67 -10.21
C ALA A 393 -6.60 -22.09 -9.12
N LEU A 394 -7.55 -21.22 -8.77
CA LEU A 394 -8.66 -21.55 -7.87
C LEU A 394 -9.67 -22.50 -8.52
N ASP A 395 -9.91 -22.35 -9.82
CA ASP A 395 -10.81 -23.24 -10.56
C ASP A 395 -10.22 -24.64 -10.78
N THR A 396 -8.90 -24.77 -10.91
CA THR A 396 -8.19 -26.03 -11.17
C THR A 396 -7.64 -26.73 -9.92
N ASP A 397 -7.85 -26.16 -8.73
CA ASP A 397 -7.29 -26.62 -7.44
C ASP A 397 -5.73 -26.62 -7.39
N ASP A 398 -5.09 -25.86 -8.28
CA ASP A 398 -3.63 -25.74 -8.35
C ASP A 398 -3.05 -24.83 -7.25
N LEU A 399 -3.88 -24.03 -6.58
CA LEU A 399 -3.42 -23.01 -5.65
C LEU A 399 -2.59 -23.60 -4.50
N VAL A 400 -3.12 -24.64 -3.82
CA VAL A 400 -2.45 -25.26 -2.68
C VAL A 400 -1.13 -25.91 -3.11
N THR A 401 -1.15 -26.64 -4.23
CA THR A 401 0.03 -27.30 -4.79
C THR A 401 1.13 -26.29 -5.17
N ALA A 402 0.77 -25.16 -5.77
CA ALA A 402 1.71 -24.09 -6.11
C ALA A 402 2.31 -23.44 -4.86
N HIS A 403 1.47 -23.05 -3.89
CA HIS A 403 1.93 -22.44 -2.63
C HIS A 403 2.86 -23.38 -1.84
N LEU A 404 2.54 -24.68 -1.75
CA LEU A 404 3.40 -25.64 -1.07
C LEU A 404 4.78 -25.78 -1.72
N ARG A 405 4.85 -25.70 -3.06
CA ARG A 405 6.11 -25.84 -3.81
C ARG A 405 7.00 -24.59 -3.74
N LEU A 406 6.42 -23.40 -3.77
CA LEU A 406 7.18 -22.15 -3.98
C LEU A 406 7.18 -21.21 -2.77
N ASN A 407 6.25 -21.37 -1.83
CA ASN A 407 6.10 -20.50 -0.66
C ASN A 407 6.52 -21.18 0.66
N ARG A 408 6.86 -22.49 0.63
CA ARG A 408 7.50 -23.17 1.76
C ARG A 408 8.96 -23.47 1.41
N ALA A 409 9.86 -23.13 2.33
CA ALA A 409 11.23 -23.62 2.27
C ALA A 409 11.18 -25.15 2.32
N VAL A 410 11.52 -25.81 1.21
CA VAL A 410 11.86 -27.23 1.24
C VAL A 410 13.17 -27.32 2.00
N THR A 411 13.11 -27.53 3.31
CA THR A 411 14.29 -27.89 4.11
C THR A 411 14.77 -29.26 3.62
N LYS A 412 15.65 -29.25 2.62
CA LYS A 412 16.51 -30.41 2.40
C LYS A 412 17.30 -30.60 3.70
N PRO A 413 17.30 -31.80 4.32
CA PRO A 413 18.17 -32.07 5.44
C PRO A 413 19.59 -31.80 4.95
N THR A 414 20.25 -30.79 5.50
CA THR A 414 21.68 -30.59 5.29
C THR A 414 22.36 -31.83 5.82
N ALA A 415 23.00 -32.60 4.93
CA ALA A 415 23.88 -33.68 5.32
C ALA A 415 24.88 -33.11 6.33
N SER A 416 24.88 -33.67 7.54
CA SER A 416 25.82 -33.31 8.58
C SER A 416 27.23 -33.53 8.05
N SER A 417 27.97 -32.44 7.86
CA SER A 417 29.42 -32.53 7.68
C SER A 417 30.02 -32.95 9.02
N PRO A 418 30.95 -33.92 9.07
CA PRO A 418 31.51 -34.39 10.32
C PRO A 418 32.35 -33.27 10.94
N VAL A 419 31.99 -32.88 12.15
CA VAL A 419 32.77 -31.95 12.99
C VAL A 419 34.14 -32.60 13.22
N LYS A 420 35.21 -31.96 12.73
CA LYS A 420 36.57 -32.31 13.14
C LYS A 420 36.73 -31.94 14.61
N SER A 421 36.99 -32.95 15.44
CA SER A 421 37.35 -32.78 16.84
C SER A 421 38.67 -32.02 16.95
N VAL A 422 38.63 -30.84 17.55
CA VAL A 422 39.83 -30.15 18.03
C VAL A 422 40.20 -30.78 19.37
N THR A 423 41.33 -31.47 19.40
CA THR A 423 42.01 -31.91 20.62
C THR A 423 42.65 -30.70 21.29
N CYS A 424 42.24 -30.37 22.52
CA CYS A 424 43.03 -29.55 23.43
C CYS A 424 43.71 -30.47 24.44
N ASP A 425 45.03 -30.48 24.40
CA ASP A 425 45.87 -31.07 25.44
C ASP A 425 46.11 -30.07 26.58
N SER A 426 46.43 -30.69 27.72
CA SER A 426 47.10 -30.22 28.95
C SER A 426 46.28 -29.53 30.06
N GLU A 427 46.01 -30.36 31.08
CA GLU A 427 46.39 -30.20 32.49
C GLU A 427 45.68 -29.13 33.34
N PHE A 428 44.85 -29.56 34.30
CA PHE A 428 45.11 -29.42 35.74
C PHE A 428 44.13 -30.28 36.57
N SER A 429 44.63 -30.77 37.70
CA SER A 429 44.17 -31.91 38.52
C SER A 429 43.04 -31.65 39.52
N CYS A 430 42.24 -32.70 39.73
CA CYS A 430 41.49 -33.15 40.94
C CYS A 430 40.92 -32.13 41.96
N ASN A 431 39.60 -32.23 42.20
CA ASN A 431 39.10 -32.89 43.42
C ASN A 431 37.60 -33.25 43.35
N SER A 432 37.31 -34.39 43.95
CA SER A 432 36.02 -35.06 44.13
C SER A 432 35.08 -34.33 45.09
N GLU A 433 33.77 -34.33 44.81
CA GLU A 433 32.72 -34.72 45.78
C GLU A 433 31.30 -34.72 45.16
N ASN A 434 30.55 -35.78 45.49
CA ASN A 434 29.09 -35.94 45.46
C ASN A 434 28.33 -35.94 44.11
N CYS A 435 28.09 -37.14 43.58
CA CYS A 435 26.95 -37.45 42.73
C CYS A 435 26.18 -38.64 43.30
N SER A 436 24.95 -38.39 43.76
CA SER A 436 23.95 -39.39 44.09
C SER A 436 22.62 -39.01 43.42
N GLY A 437 22.00 -39.96 42.72
CA GLY A 437 20.54 -40.07 42.71
C GLY A 437 19.79 -39.62 41.46
N SER A 438 19.54 -40.58 40.58
CA SER A 438 18.24 -40.93 39.99
C SER A 438 17.47 -39.98 39.06
N SER A 439 17.23 -40.55 37.88
CA SER A 439 16.28 -40.25 36.80
C SER A 439 14.79 -40.18 37.19
N LYS A 440 14.07 -39.27 36.53
CA LYS A 440 12.73 -39.35 35.90
C LYS A 440 11.90 -38.09 36.19
N GLY A 441 11.54 -37.35 35.14
CA GLY A 441 10.56 -36.26 35.20
C GLY A 441 9.98 -36.03 33.82
N GLY A 442 8.75 -36.51 33.62
CA GLY A 442 7.93 -36.21 32.45
C GLY A 442 7.46 -34.75 32.48
N ILE A 443 7.29 -34.17 31.30
CA ILE A 443 6.86 -32.79 31.13
C ILE A 443 5.33 -32.80 30.99
N ASP A 444 4.65 -32.20 31.96
CA ASP A 444 3.22 -31.86 31.91
C ASP A 444 2.99 -30.64 31.01
N VAL A 445 1.95 -30.74 30.18
CA VAL A 445 1.46 -29.67 29.29
C VAL A 445 0.17 -29.11 29.90
N PRO A 446 0.03 -27.80 30.20
CA PRO A 446 -1.21 -27.28 30.77
C PRO A 446 -2.27 -27.06 29.69
N SER A 447 -3.43 -27.69 29.88
CA SER A 447 -4.65 -27.43 29.12
C SER A 447 -5.35 -26.15 29.60
N TRP A 448 -5.71 -25.28 28.66
CA TRP A 448 -6.56 -24.12 28.90
C TRP A 448 -8.03 -24.52 28.75
N SER A 449 -8.77 -24.57 29.86
CA SER A 449 -10.23 -24.64 29.88
C SER A 449 -10.78 -23.43 30.65
N GLY A 450 -11.23 -22.42 29.91
CA GLY A 450 -11.92 -21.26 30.47
C GLY A 450 -13.42 -21.53 30.61
N THR A 451 -13.92 -21.48 31.83
CA THR A 451 -15.35 -21.57 32.17
C THR A 451 -16.01 -20.18 32.03
N PRO A 452 -17.28 -20.06 31.55
CA PRO A 452 -17.90 -18.76 31.31
C PRO A 452 -18.40 -18.10 32.61
N MET A 453 -18.24 -16.78 32.67
CA MET A 453 -18.71 -15.91 33.75
C MET A 453 -20.24 -15.77 33.71
N GLN A 454 -20.93 -16.19 34.77
CA GLN A 454 -22.36 -15.91 34.98
C GLN A 454 -22.57 -14.45 35.41
N ILE A 455 -23.39 -13.72 34.67
CA ILE A 455 -23.93 -12.41 35.09
C ILE A 455 -25.30 -12.67 35.72
N LYS A 456 -25.46 -12.23 36.98
CA LYS A 456 -26.72 -12.25 37.72
C LYS A 456 -27.69 -11.23 37.13
N SER A 457 -28.91 -11.68 36.84
CA SER A 457 -30.07 -10.85 36.53
C SER A 457 -30.83 -10.52 37.82
N ASP A 458 -30.92 -9.24 38.18
CA ASP A 458 -31.90 -8.74 39.13
C ASP A 458 -33.12 -8.21 38.37
N SER A 459 -34.28 -8.72 38.76
CA SER A 459 -35.60 -8.28 38.32
C SER A 459 -36.13 -7.14 39.19
N SER A 460 -36.65 -6.07 38.60
CA SER A 460 -38.01 -5.56 38.87
C SER A 460 -38.35 -4.25 38.14
N ASN A 461 -39.61 -4.22 37.67
CA ASN A 461 -40.50 -3.08 37.39
C ASN A 461 -40.45 -2.35 36.04
N GLY A 462 -41.46 -2.65 35.20
CA GLY A 462 -42.47 -1.63 34.85
C GLY A 462 -42.70 -1.31 33.36
N LEU A 463 -43.79 -1.86 32.82
CA LEU A 463 -44.80 -1.20 31.94
C LEU A 463 -44.34 -0.52 30.64
N ASP A 464 -44.63 -1.13 29.48
CA ASP A 464 -45.88 -0.91 28.72
C ASP A 464 -45.76 -1.25 27.22
N SER A 465 -46.81 -1.88 26.74
CA SER A 465 -47.10 -2.38 25.40
C SER A 465 -47.26 -1.28 24.35
N PHE A 466 -46.76 -1.47 23.12
CA PHE A 466 -47.44 -1.00 21.90
C PHE A 466 -47.09 -1.86 20.66
N HIS A 467 -48.15 -2.28 19.95
CA HIS A 467 -48.17 -3.05 18.71
C HIS A 467 -47.57 -2.32 17.50
N PRO A 468 -47.09 -3.06 16.47
CA PRO A 468 -46.88 -2.50 15.14
C PRO A 468 -48.16 -2.59 14.30
N THR A 469 -48.50 -1.51 13.58
CA THR A 469 -49.48 -1.53 12.50
C THR A 469 -48.77 -1.20 11.18
N MET A 470 -49.06 -2.06 10.19
CA MET A 470 -48.90 -1.99 8.72
C MET A 470 -47.68 -1.30 8.11
#